data_AF-A0A483A8L3-F1
#
_entry.id   AF-A0A483A8L3-F1
#
_cell.length_a   1.000
_cell.length_b   1.000
_cell.length_c   1.000
_cell.angle_alpha   90.00
_cell.angle_beta   90.00
_cell.angle_gamma   90.00
#
_symmetry.space_group_name_H-M   'P 1'
#
loop_
_entity.id
_entity.type
_entity.pdbx_description
1 polymer ?
#
loop_
_entity_poly.entity_id
_entity_poly.type
_entity_poly.pdbx_seq_one_letter_code
_entity_poly.pdbx_strand_id
1 'polypeptide(L)' 'MRISAKDGRTGLFDVSPYLNSEAFEPLKDDDNFIKIQNGKYYIEWECGADLSADTIESEWKIA' A
#
# COMPACT_ATOMS: atom_id res chain seq x y z
N MET A 1 0.95 -7.10 0.94
CA MET A 1 -0.28 -6.54 1.55
C MET A 1 -1.52 -7.11 0.87
N ARG A 2 -2.59 -7.45 1.61
CA ARG A 2 -3.85 -7.95 1.03
C ARG A 2 -4.80 -6.78 0.74
N ILE A 3 -5.36 -6.72 -0.45
CA ILE A 3 -6.30 -5.68 -0.90
C ILE A 3 -7.67 -6.30 -1.14
N SER A 4 -8.72 -5.57 -0.80
CA SER A 4 -10.11 -5.89 -1.13
C SER A 4 -10.73 -4.66 -1.80
N ALA A 5 -11.12 -4.81 -3.08
CA ALA A 5 -11.78 -3.76 -3.84
C ALA A 5 -13.31 -3.81 -3.67
N LYS A 6 -13.98 -2.70 -3.96
CA LYS A 6 -15.44 -2.57 -3.84
C LYS A 6 -16.23 -3.51 -4.77
N ASP A 7 -15.64 -3.90 -5.89
CA ASP A 7 -16.24 -4.82 -6.85
C ASP A 7 -16.09 -6.30 -6.44
N GLY A 8 -15.51 -6.57 -5.27
CA GLY A 8 -15.31 -7.91 -4.74
C GLY A 8 -14.00 -8.58 -5.13
N ARG A 9 -13.17 -7.95 -6.00
CA ARG A 9 -11.82 -8.47 -6.29
C ARG A 9 -10.95 -8.40 -5.04
N THR A 10 -10.17 -9.45 -4.82
CA THR A 10 -9.14 -9.46 -3.79
C THR A 10 -7.80 -9.86 -4.40
N GLY A 11 -6.73 -9.32 -3.85
CA GLY A 11 -5.40 -9.55 -4.39
C GLY A 11 -4.30 -9.24 -3.40
N LEU A 12 -3.07 -9.55 -3.82
CA LEU A 12 -1.86 -9.19 -3.09
C LEU A 12 -1.13 -8.07 -3.83
N PHE A 13 -0.84 -7.02 -3.10
CA PHE A 13 0.02 -5.93 -3.56
C PHE A 13 1.38 -6.03 -2.86
N ASP A 14 2.45 -6.02 -3.64
CA ASP A 14 3.82 -6.05 -3.14
C ASP A 14 4.33 -4.62 -2.96
N VAL A 15 4.61 -4.24 -1.71
CA VAL A 15 5.09 -2.89 -1.37
C VAL A 15 6.63 -2.83 -1.45
N SER A 16 7.33 -3.97 -1.50
CA SER A 16 8.79 -4.03 -1.48
C SER A 16 9.49 -3.18 -2.55
N PRO A 17 8.99 -3.04 -3.79
CA PRO A 17 9.62 -2.17 -4.79
C PRO A 17 9.71 -0.70 -4.38
N TYR A 18 8.77 -0.22 -3.56
CA TYR A 18 8.69 1.19 -3.16
C TYR A 18 9.59 1.51 -1.97
N LEU A 19 9.96 0.50 -1.16
CA LEU A 19 10.72 0.68 0.09
C LEU A 19 12.11 1.31 -0.09
N ASN A 20 12.66 1.34 -1.31
CA ASN A 20 13.96 1.98 -1.57
C ASN A 20 13.87 3.47 -1.90
N SER A 21 12.66 4.02 -1.93
CA SER A 21 12.45 5.46 -2.13
C SER A 21 12.40 6.19 -0.80
N GLU A 22 12.89 7.43 -0.77
CA GLU A 22 13.03 8.24 0.45
C GLU A 22 11.73 8.34 1.26
N ALA A 23 10.58 8.51 0.57
CA ALA A 23 9.28 8.62 1.22
C ALA A 23 8.84 7.33 1.94
N PHE A 24 9.28 6.17 1.46
CA PHE A 24 8.86 4.85 1.95
C PHE A 24 9.91 4.18 2.84
N GLU A 25 11.10 4.77 2.97
CA GLU A 25 12.17 4.24 3.82
C GLU A 25 11.72 3.93 5.26
N PRO A 26 10.88 4.78 5.91
CA PRO A 26 10.39 4.49 7.26
C PRO A 26 9.57 3.19 7.35
N LEU A 27 9.01 2.70 6.24
CA LEU A 27 8.17 1.50 6.19
C LEU A 27 8.97 0.19 6.20
N LYS A 28 10.31 0.27 6.16
CA LYS A 28 11.16 -0.90 6.44
C LYS A 28 11.10 -1.34 7.91
N ASP A 29 10.66 -0.44 8.78
CA ASP A 29 10.29 -0.76 10.15
C ASP A 29 8.85 -1.26 10.18
N ASP A 30 8.66 -2.49 10.66
CA ASP A 30 7.36 -3.13 10.78
C ASP A 30 6.38 -2.27 11.62
N ASP A 31 6.87 -1.58 12.65
CA ASP A 31 6.04 -0.74 13.52
C ASP A 31 5.47 0.48 12.78
N ASN A 32 6.14 0.95 11.73
CA ASN A 32 5.60 1.98 10.84
C ASN A 32 4.67 1.36 9.79
N PHE A 33 5.05 0.21 9.22
CA PHE A 33 4.28 -0.44 8.16
C PHE A 33 2.85 -0.82 8.60
N ILE A 34 2.67 -1.28 9.84
CA ILE A 34 1.35 -1.68 10.34
C ILE A 34 0.40 -0.50 10.57
N LYS A 35 0.90 0.74 10.66
CA LYS A 35 0.10 1.96 10.91
C LYS A 35 -0.50 2.54 9.63
N ILE A 36 -0.99 1.67 8.78
CA ILE A 36 -1.60 2.03 7.51
C ILE A 36 -3.05 2.50 7.70
N GLN A 37 -3.44 3.54 6.97
CA GLN A 37 -4.79 4.09 6.98
C GLN A 37 -5.39 4.07 5.56
N ASN A 38 -6.70 3.80 5.48
CA ASN A 38 -7.44 3.82 4.22
C ASN A 38 -8.11 5.19 4.02
N GLY A 39 -7.51 6.02 3.17
CA GLY A 39 -8.00 7.34 2.75
C GLY A 39 -9.05 7.30 1.62
N LYS A 40 -9.70 6.15 1.40
CA LYS A 40 -10.64 5.83 0.29
C LYS A 40 -9.95 5.63 -1.06
N TYR A 41 -9.40 6.69 -1.64
CA TYR A 41 -8.75 6.62 -2.96
C TYR A 41 -7.25 6.31 -2.85
N TYR A 42 -6.66 6.43 -1.67
CA TYR A 42 -5.27 6.10 -1.40
C TYR A 42 -5.17 5.42 -0.04
N ILE A 43 -4.07 4.72 0.17
CA ILE A 43 -3.61 4.33 1.50
C ILE A 43 -2.47 5.25 1.90
N GLU A 44 -2.37 5.56 3.18
CA GLU A 44 -1.30 6.39 3.72
C GLU A 44 -0.74 5.80 5.01
N TRP A 45 0.51 6.13 5.31
CA TRP A 45 1.18 5.82 6.56
C TRP A 45 1.48 7.11 7.35
N GLU A 46 1.68 7.00 8.66
CA GLU A 46 1.97 8.16 9.52
C GLU A 46 3.22 8.94 9.11
N CYS A 47 4.17 8.29 8.43
CA CYS A 47 5.38 8.95 7.91
C CYS A 47 5.13 9.80 6.66
N GLY A 48 3.88 9.86 6.16
CA GLY A 48 3.48 10.63 4.99
C GLY A 48 3.65 9.89 3.66
N ALA A 49 4.08 8.63 3.65
CA ALA A 49 4.07 7.80 2.46
C ALA A 49 2.62 7.48 2.06
N ASP A 50 2.30 7.53 0.78
CA ASP A 50 0.98 7.18 0.26
C ASP A 50 1.05 6.40 -1.06
N LEU A 51 0.04 5.58 -1.31
CA LEU A 51 -0.17 4.89 -2.58
C LEU A 51 -1.62 5.05 -3.02
N SER A 52 -1.83 5.55 -4.25
CA SER A 52 -3.16 5.64 -4.84
C SER A 52 -3.72 4.26 -5.17
N ALA A 53 -5.05 4.18 -5.21
CA ALA A 53 -5.77 2.98 -5.62
C ALA A 53 -5.41 2.56 -7.05
N ASP A 54 -5.15 3.51 -7.94
CA ASP A 54 -4.77 3.22 -9.33
C ASP A 54 -3.39 2.54 -9.42
N THR A 55 -2.41 2.99 -8.61
CA THR A 55 -1.10 2.33 -8.53
C THR A 55 -1.23 0.90 -7.99
N ILE A 56 -2.05 0.73 -6.95
CA ILE A 56 -2.30 -0.59 -6.36
C ILE A 56 -2.99 -1.51 -7.37
N GLU A 57 -4.04 -1.03 -8.04
CA GLU A 57 -4.80 -1.79 -9.02
C GLU A 57 -3.96 -2.17 -10.24
N SER A 58 -3.00 -1.33 -10.65
CA SER A 58 -2.14 -1.62 -11.80
C SER A 58 -1.13 -2.72 -11.53
N GLU A 59 -0.70 -2.93 -10.27
CA GLU A 59 0.41 -3.85 -9.96
C GLU A 59 0.03 -5.00 -9.03
N TRP A 60 -1.17 -5.00 -8.43
CA TRP A 60 -1.60 -6.11 -7.59
C TRP A 60 -1.81 -7.40 -8.39
N LYS A 61 -1.59 -8.53 -7.71
CA LYS A 61 -1.91 -9.86 -8.22
C LYS A 61 -3.29 -10.26 -7.72
N ILE A 62 -4.25 -10.33 -8.64
CA ILE A 62 -5.61 -10.80 -8.37
C ILE A 62 -5.57 -12.31 -8.12
N ALA A 63 -6.29 -12.76 -7.09
CA ALA A 63 -6.45 -14.17 -6.74
C ALA A 63 -7.56 -14.86 -7.53
#